data_AF-A0A969YNY0-F1
#
_entry.id   AF-A0A969YNY0-F1
#
_cell.length_a   1.000
_cell.length_b   1.000
_cell.length_c   1.000
_cell.angle_alpha   90.00
_cell.angle_beta   90.00
_cell.angle_gamma   90.00
#
_symmetry.space_group_name_H-M   'P 1'
#
loop_
_entity.id
_entity.type
_entity.pdbx_description
1 polymer ?
#
loop_
_entity_poly.entity_id
_entity_poly.type
_entity_poly.pdbx_seq_one_letter_code
_entity_poly.pdbx_strand_id
1 'polypeptide(L)' 'MFELQEIELYDVYHLPIIKAYADRIDLVNTINRLVPSRMAIKPGTLVLAMVLDALSGRHPLYRIDS' A
#
# COMPACT_ATOMS: atom_id res chain seq x y z
N MET A 1 21.88 11.39 27.34
CA MET A 1 22.45 11.31 25.98
C MET A 1 21.43 10.53 25.17
N PHE A 2 20.72 11.17 24.24
CA PHE A 2 19.78 10.46 23.37
C PHE A 2 20.60 9.76 22.29
N GLU A 3 20.52 8.43 22.21
CA GLU A 3 21.06 7.70 21.07
C GLU A 3 20.29 8.16 19.83
N LEU A 4 21.00 8.71 18.85
CA LEU A 4 20.47 8.91 17.52
C LEU A 4 20.31 7.52 16.91
N GLN A 5 19.09 6.98 16.93
CA GLN A 5 18.76 5.80 16.15
C GLN A 5 19.13 6.10 14.70
N GLU A 6 19.99 5.26 14.12
CA GLU A 6 20.38 5.37 12.71
C GLU A 6 19.11 5.43 11.85
N ILE A 7 18.98 6.49 11.06
CA ILE A 7 17.89 6.62 10.11
C ILE A 7 18.22 5.65 8.96
N GLU A 8 17.62 4.47 9.00
CA GLU A 8 17.66 3.52 7.89
C GLU A 8 16.78 4.04 6.74
N LEU A 9 17.42 4.45 5.65
CA LEU A 9 16.77 4.82 4.40
C LEU A 9 16.62 3.59 3.52
N TYR A 10 15.37 3.23 3.23
CA TYR A 10 15.05 2.18 2.27
C TYR A 10 14.38 2.81 1.05
N ASP A 11 14.94 2.59 -0.13
CA ASP A 11 14.28 2.99 -1.36
C ASP A 11 13.07 2.09 -1.62
N VAL A 12 11.87 2.69 -1.66
CA VAL A 12 10.63 1.94 -1.84
C VAL A 12 10.31 1.74 -3.34
N TYR A 13 11.26 1.22 -4.11
CA TYR A 13 11.12 1.00 -5.56
C TYR A 13 10.07 -0.05 -5.93
N HIS A 14 9.58 -0.83 -4.97
CA HIS A 14 8.58 -1.87 -5.22
C HIS A 14 7.14 -1.36 -5.29
N LEU A 15 6.81 -0.19 -4.72
CA LEU A 15 5.41 0.29 -4.74
C LEU A 15 4.83 0.47 -6.15
N PRO A 16 5.58 1.01 -7.13
CA PRO A 16 5.13 1.01 -8.54
C PRO A 16 4.85 -0.39 -9.09
N ILE A 17 5.65 -1.38 -8.72
CA ILE A 17 5.48 -2.78 -9.14
C ILE A 17 4.20 -3.37 -8.51
N ILE A 18 3.99 -3.15 -7.21
CA ILE A 18 2.77 -3.56 -6.51
C ILE A 18 1.54 -2.93 -7.14
N LYS A 19 1.59 -1.63 -7.47
CA LYS A 19 0.50 -0.96 -8.17
C LYS A 19 0.24 -1.60 -9.54
N ALA A 20 1.29 -1.80 -10.35
CA ALA A 20 1.15 -2.42 -11.67
C ALA A 20 0.56 -3.83 -11.59
N TYR A 21 0.91 -4.59 -10.55
CA TYR A 21 0.32 -5.88 -10.27
C TYR A 21 -1.16 -5.77 -9.86
N ALA A 22 -1.51 -4.82 -8.98
CA ALA A 22 -2.89 -4.55 -8.58
C ALA A 22 -3.79 -4.17 -9.77
N ASP A 23 -3.26 -3.41 -10.73
CA ASP A 23 -3.95 -3.12 -12.00
C ASP A 23 -4.14 -4.39 -12.84
N ARG A 24 -3.06 -5.20 -12.98
CA ARG A 24 -3.08 -6.42 -13.78
C ARG A 24 -4.15 -7.41 -13.32
N ILE A 25 -4.44 -7.45 -12.02
CA ILE A 25 -5.48 -8.32 -11.44
C ILE A 25 -6.85 -7.62 -11.29
N ASP A 26 -7.02 -6.41 -11.82
CA ASP A 26 -8.26 -5.62 -11.73
C ASP A 26 -8.76 -5.41 -10.29
N LEU A 27 -7.84 -5.21 -9.32
CA LEU A 27 -8.16 -5.17 -7.89
C LEU A 27 -9.23 -4.11 -7.58
N VAL A 28 -9.00 -2.87 -8.03
CA VAL A 28 -9.87 -1.72 -7.71
C VAL A 28 -11.30 -1.97 -8.20
N ASN A 29 -11.47 -2.38 -9.45
CA ASN A 29 -12.81 -2.57 -10.00
C ASN A 29 -13.48 -3.81 -9.42
N THR A 30 -12.73 -4.87 -9.12
CA THR A 30 -13.24 -6.05 -8.41
C THR A 30 -13.84 -5.66 -7.07
N ILE A 31 -13.11 -4.91 -6.25
CA ILE A 31 -13.64 -4.43 -4.95
C ILE A 31 -14.84 -3.50 -5.15
N ASN A 32 -14.81 -2.59 -6.12
CA ASN A 32 -15.95 -1.70 -6.39
C ASN A 32 -17.22 -2.47 -6.82
N ARG A 33 -17.07 -3.61 -7.52
CA ARG A 33 -18.20 -4.48 -7.87
C ARG A 33 -18.72 -5.27 -6.66
N LEU A 34 -17.81 -5.77 -5.81
CA LEU A 34 -18.16 -6.58 -4.64
C LEU A 34 -18.74 -5.76 -3.48
N VAL A 35 -18.35 -4.49 -3.39
CA VAL A 35 -18.79 -3.58 -2.32
C VAL A 35 -19.46 -2.35 -2.95
N PRO A 36 -20.72 -2.46 -3.39
CA PRO A 36 -21.50 -1.30 -3.81
C PRO A 36 -21.62 -0.34 -2.63
N SER A 37 -21.07 0.86 -2.80
CA SER A 37 -20.95 1.84 -1.72
C SER A 37 -21.41 3.22 -2.18
N ARG A 38 -21.97 3.99 -1.26
CA ARG A 38 -22.30 5.42 -1.43
C ARG A 38 -21.23 6.35 -0.85
N MET A 39 -20.04 5.81 -0.54
CA MET A 39 -18.92 6.60 -0.05
C MET A 39 -18.46 7.60 -1.12
N ALA A 40 -17.96 8.75 -0.68
CA ALA A 40 -17.40 9.77 -1.57
C ALA A 40 -16.16 9.27 -2.35
N ILE A 41 -15.39 8.36 -1.73
CA ILE A 41 -14.27 7.67 -2.38
C ILE A 41 -14.67 6.22 -2.60
N LYS A 42 -14.42 5.71 -3.80
CA LYS A 42 -14.72 4.32 -4.17
C LYS A 42 -13.91 3.35 -3.29
N PRO A 43 -14.54 2.29 -2.72
CA PRO A 43 -13.85 1.35 -1.82
C PRO A 43 -12.58 0.72 -2.42
N GLY A 44 -12.58 0.38 -3.69
CA GLY A 44 -11.40 -0.19 -4.36
C GLY A 44 -10.19 0.75 -4.35
N THR A 45 -10.42 2.06 -4.44
CA THR A 45 -9.35 3.06 -4.33
C THR A 45 -8.76 3.10 -2.92
N LEU A 46 -9.61 3.04 -1.89
CA LEU A 46 -9.17 2.97 -0.50
C LEU A 46 -8.38 1.68 -0.22
N VAL A 47 -8.85 0.55 -0.72
CA VAL A 47 -8.14 -0.73 -0.59
C VAL A 47 -6.76 -0.69 -1.23
N LEU A 48 -6.64 -0.15 -2.45
CA LEU A 48 -5.32 0.02 -3.08
C LEU A 48 -4.41 0.93 -2.23
N ALA A 49 -4.93 2.03 -1.69
CA ALA A 49 -4.18 2.91 -0.81
C ALA A 49 -3.69 2.16 0.45
N MET A 50 -4.54 1.34 1.08
CA MET A 50 -4.15 0.52 2.23
C MET A 50 -3.07 -0.50 1.90
N VAL A 51 -3.15 -1.15 0.73
CA VAL A 51 -2.12 -2.11 0.28
C VAL A 51 -0.77 -1.41 0.10
N LEU A 52 -0.76 -0.26 -0.58
CA LEU A 52 0.46 0.52 -0.79
C LEU A 52 1.02 1.08 0.52
N ASP A 53 0.14 1.51 1.43
CA ASP A 53 0.55 2.01 2.75
C ASP A 53 1.19 0.92 3.60
N ALA A 54 0.55 -0.25 3.69
CA ALA A 54 1.10 -1.41 4.40
C ALA A 54 2.47 -1.79 3.82
N LEU A 55 2.59 -1.92 2.51
CA LEU A 55 3.83 -2.32 1.85
C LEU A 55 4.86 -1.20 1.72
N SER A 56 4.56 0.02 2.16
CA SER A 56 5.53 1.12 2.15
C SER A 56 6.61 0.98 3.24
N GLY A 57 6.49 0.00 4.14
CA GLY A 57 7.44 -0.22 5.23
C GLY A 57 7.38 0.83 6.35
N ARG A 58 6.44 1.78 6.29
CA ARG A 58 6.19 2.78 7.35
C ARG A 58 5.67 2.16 8.65
N HIS A 59 5.06 0.97 8.56
CA HIS A 59 4.71 0.15 9.71
C HIS A 59 5.71 -1.00 9.88
N PRO A 60 6.37 -1.16 11.05
CA PRO A 60 7.42 -2.16 11.27
C PRO A 60 7.02 -3.60 10.96
N LEU A 61 5.75 -3.96 11.16
CA LEU A 61 5.22 -5.31 10.90
C LEU A 61 5.14 -5.67 9.41
N TYR A 62 5.21 -4.68 8.52
CA TYR A 62 5.06 -4.84 7.08
C TYR A 62 6.30 -4.38 6.31
N ARG A 63 7.42 -4.20 7.01
CA ARG A 63 8.71 -3.98 6.37
C ARG A 63 9.08 -5.26 5.62
N ILE A 64 9.14 -5.18 4.29
CA ILE A 64 9.70 -6.26 3.49
C ILE A 64 11.20 -6.09 3.56
N ASP A 65 11.84 -6.89 4.39
CA ASP A 65 13.30 -7.00 4.41
C ASP A 65 13.75 -7.57 3.07
N SER A 66 14.70 -6.89 2.43
CA SER A 66 15.37 -7.35 1.21
C SER A 66 16.64 -8.12 1.54
#